data_AF-A0A7L5YMG6-F1
#
_entry.id   AF-A0A7L5YMG6-F1
#
_cell.length_a   1.000
_cell.length_b   1.000
_cell.length_c   1.000
_cell.angle_alpha   90.00
_cell.angle_beta   90.00
_cell.angle_gamma   90.00
#
_symmetry.space_group_name_H-M   'P 1'
#
loop_
_entity.id
_entity.type
_entity.pdbx_description
1 polymer ?
#
loop_
_entity_poly.entity_id
_entity_poly.type
_entity_poly.pdbx_seq_one_letter_code
_entity_poly.pdbx_strand_id
1 'polypeptide(L)'
;MYRFVPLITQRSIVRDEAALAGKRPRWQSIVREAAEQAGRAHVPEVAAAQHLSAALDAPAEAGSLRLMGWENATHPRLRHPGADRGAWHNHRHRPVHRA
;
A
#
# COMPACT_ATOMS: atom_id res chain seq x y z
N MET A 1 7.60 -12.38 10.84
CA MET A 1 8.50 -12.12 9.69
C MET A 1 7.95 -10.93 8.92
N TYR A 2 8.81 -10.01 8.44
CA TYR A 2 8.38 -8.80 7.73
C TYR A 2 9.05 -8.74 6.36
N ARG A 3 8.33 -8.19 5.36
CA ARG A 3 8.73 -8.18 3.95
C ARG A 3 8.37 -6.85 3.30
N PHE A 4 9.05 -6.53 2.21
CA PHE A 4 8.69 -5.42 1.33
C PHE A 4 8.03 -5.97 0.06
N VAL A 5 6.89 -5.40 -0.32
CA VAL A 5 6.17 -5.75 -1.55
C VAL A 5 6.09 -4.49 -2.42
N PRO A 6 6.86 -4.39 -3.51
CA PRO A 6 6.75 -3.27 -4.43
C PRO A 6 5.36 -3.20 -5.06
N LEU A 7 4.75 -2.01 -5.10
CA LEU A 7 3.41 -1.81 -5.65
C LEU A 7 3.41 -1.06 -6.97
N ILE A 8 2.67 -1.58 -7.94
CA ILE A 8 2.35 -0.90 -9.20
C ILE A 8 1.00 -0.19 -9.02
N THR A 9 1.00 1.14 -9.12
CA THR A 9 -0.17 1.99 -8.91
C THR A 9 -0.54 2.76 -10.18
N GLN A 10 -1.71 3.39 -10.18
CA GLN A 10 -2.15 4.22 -11.31
C GLN A 10 -1.21 5.39 -11.63
N ARG A 11 -0.32 5.81 -10.71
CA ARG A 11 0.64 6.90 -10.94
C ARG A 11 2.09 6.42 -11.04
N SER A 12 2.34 5.11 -11.01
CA SER A 12 3.70 4.56 -11.22
C SER A 12 4.19 4.85 -12.64
N ILE A 13 5.44 5.27 -12.79
CA ILE A 13 6.06 5.51 -14.10
C ILE A 13 6.38 4.16 -14.78
N VAL A 14 7.07 3.27 -14.05
CA VAL A 14 7.34 1.91 -14.51
C VAL A 14 6.18 1.01 -14.09
N ARG A 15 5.56 0.35 -15.06
CA ARG A 15 4.41 -0.56 -14.86
C ARG A 15 4.63 -1.96 -15.43
N ASP A 16 5.73 -2.15 -16.16
CA ASP A 16 6.11 -3.44 -16.69
C ASP A 16 6.63 -4.32 -15.55
N GLU A 17 5.92 -5.41 -15.28
CA GLU A 17 6.28 -6.39 -14.25
C GLU A 17 7.63 -7.04 -14.53
N ALA A 18 7.98 -7.30 -15.79
CA ALA A 18 9.27 -7.91 -16.15
C ALA A 18 10.42 -6.95 -15.86
N ALA A 19 10.25 -5.67 -16.19
CA ALA A 19 11.23 -4.64 -15.87
C ALA A 19 11.43 -4.48 -14.34
N LEU A 20 10.37 -4.66 -13.54
CA LEU A 20 10.47 -4.61 -12.07
C LEU A 20 11.09 -5.89 -11.50
N ALA A 21 10.82 -7.05 -12.09
CA ALA A 21 11.44 -8.31 -11.71
C ALA A 21 12.98 -8.24 -11.84
N GLY A 22 13.48 -7.61 -12.91
CA GLY A 22 14.92 -7.35 -13.09
C GLY A 22 15.54 -6.41 -12.05
N LYS A 23 14.76 -5.56 -11.38
CA LYS A 23 15.24 -4.65 -10.31
C LYS A 23 15.30 -5.32 -8.94
N ARG A 24 14.53 -6.39 -8.75
CA ARG A 24 14.39 -7.07 -7.45
C ARG A 24 15.72 -7.54 -6.84
N PRO A 25 16.68 -8.14 -7.58
CA PRO A 25 17.97 -8.51 -7.00
C PRO A 25 18.73 -7.32 -6.41
N ARG A 26 18.76 -6.18 -7.12
CA ARG A 26 19.39 -4.97 -6.63
C ARG A 26 18.70 -4.44 -5.37
N TRP A 27 17.37 -4.43 -5.33
CA TRP A 27 16.62 -4.01 -4.13
C TRP A 27 16.87 -4.94 -2.94
N GLN A 28 16.97 -6.25 -3.18
CA GLN A 28 17.30 -7.20 -2.13
C GLN A 28 18.70 -6.95 -1.54
N SER A 29 19.69 -6.58 -2.37
CA SER A 29 21.02 -6.18 -1.88
C SER A 29 20.95 -4.91 -1.03
N ILE A 30 20.22 -3.88 -1.48
CA ILE A 30 20.03 -2.64 -0.70
C ILE A 30 19.39 -2.94 0.66
N VAL A 31 18.36 -3.79 0.69
CA VAL A 31 17.69 -4.18 1.94
C VAL A 31 18.61 -4.98 2.87
N ARG A 32 19.50 -5.82 2.30
CA ARG A 32 20.52 -6.54 3.07
C ARG A 32 21.51 -5.58 3.72
N GLU A 33 22.12 -4.68 2.94
CA GLU A 33 23.06 -3.68 3.43
C GLU A 33 22.41 -2.81 4.52
N ALA A 34 21.18 -2.35 4.30
CA ALA A 34 20.45 -1.57 5.29
C ALA A 34 20.16 -2.35 6.58
N ALA A 35 19.85 -3.65 6.47
CA ALA A 35 19.65 -4.52 7.63
C ALA A 35 20.96 -4.73 8.41
N GLU A 36 22.09 -4.92 7.73
CA GLU A 36 23.43 -5.01 8.33
C GLU A 36 23.80 -3.72 9.06
N GLN A 37 23.64 -2.56 8.41
CA GLN A 37 23.94 -1.26 9.02
C GLN A 37 23.02 -0.93 10.21
N ALA A 38 21.77 -1.39 10.17
CA ALA A 38 20.83 -1.23 11.28
C ALA A 38 21.01 -2.29 12.39
N GLY A 39 21.99 -3.20 12.28
CA GLY A 39 22.24 -4.26 13.25
C GLY A 39 21.10 -5.30 13.35
N ARG A 40 20.32 -5.49 12.28
CA ARG A 40 19.18 -6.42 12.28
C ARG A 40 19.67 -7.86 12.07
N ALA A 41 19.24 -8.76 12.96
CA ALA A 41 19.51 -10.20 12.84
C ALA A 41 18.78 -10.87 11.65
N HIS A 42 17.77 -10.22 11.07
CA HIS A 42 16.97 -10.76 9.97
C HIS A 42 16.91 -9.76 8.82
N VAL A 43 17.26 -10.20 7.62
CA VAL A 43 17.13 -9.43 6.38
C VAL A 43 15.74 -9.62 5.79
N PRO A 44 14.94 -8.56 5.59
CA PRO A 44 13.62 -8.68 4.97
C PRO A 44 13.69 -9.13 3.53
N GLU A 45 12.74 -9.94 3.10
CA GLU A 45 12.54 -10.28 1.69
C GLU A 45 11.96 -9.08 0.94
N VAL A 46 12.43 -8.86 -0.29
CA VAL A 46 11.75 -8.04 -1.30
C VAL A 46 10.98 -8.99 -2.23
N ALA A 47 9.67 -9.03 -2.07
CA ALA A 47 8.79 -9.91 -2.84
C ALA A 47 8.66 -9.45 -4.31
N ALA A 48 7.98 -10.27 -5.12
CA ALA A 48 7.59 -9.85 -6.47
C ALA A 48 6.72 -8.59 -6.42
N ALA A 49 6.87 -7.71 -7.43
CA ALA A 49 5.99 -6.56 -7.55
C ALA A 49 4.56 -7.04 -7.85
N GLN A 50 3.57 -6.30 -7.36
CA GLN A 50 2.16 -6.58 -7.65
C GLN A 50 1.36 -5.30 -7.83
N HIS A 51 0.25 -5.40 -8.54
CA HIS A 51 -0.70 -4.30 -8.64
C HIS A 51 -1.34 -3.96 -7.29
N LEU A 52 -1.61 -2.67 -7.06
CA LEU A 52 -2.26 -2.20 -5.84
C LEU A 52 -3.63 -2.86 -5.61
N SER A 53 -4.44 -3.06 -6.66
CA SER A 53 -5.73 -3.76 -6.56
C SER A 53 -5.56 -5.16 -5.97
N ALA A 54 -4.65 -5.96 -6.55
CA ALA A 54 -4.36 -7.30 -6.05
C ALA A 54 -3.88 -7.30 -4.58
N ALA A 55 -3.14 -6.27 -4.15
CA ALA A 55 -2.71 -6.14 -2.75
C ALA A 55 -3.87 -5.86 -1.79
N LEU A 56 -4.86 -5.09 -2.24
CA LEU A 56 -6.05 -4.76 -1.44
C LEU A 56 -7.03 -5.92 -1.37
N ASP A 57 -7.18 -6.67 -2.48
CA ASP A 57 -8.10 -7.80 -2.60
C ASP A 57 -7.59 -9.07 -1.91
N ALA A 58 -6.27 -9.20 -1.71
CA ALA A 58 -5.71 -10.30 -0.93
C ALA A 58 -6.35 -10.35 0.47
N PRO A 59 -6.62 -11.52 1.05
CA PRO A 59 -7.10 -11.60 2.43
C PRO A 59 -6.05 -11.06 3.40
N ALA A 60 -6.51 -10.35 4.43
CA ALA A 60 -5.63 -9.92 5.50
C ALA A 60 -5.23 -11.14 6.35
N GLU A 61 -3.96 -11.22 6.73
CA GLU A 61 -3.55 -12.20 7.75
C GLU A 61 -4.31 -11.91 9.04
N ALA A 62 -4.75 -12.95 9.75
CA ALA A 62 -5.50 -12.80 10.99
C ALA A 62 -4.72 -11.96 11.99
N GLY A 63 -5.35 -10.90 12.53
CA GLY A 63 -4.72 -9.97 13.45
C GLY A 63 -3.85 -8.89 12.80
N SER A 64 -3.76 -8.82 11.46
CA SER A 64 -3.04 -7.75 10.78
C SER A 64 -3.86 -6.46 10.67
N LEU A 65 -3.19 -5.31 10.81
CA LEU A 65 -3.77 -3.99 10.59
C LEU A 65 -3.23 -3.40 9.29
N ARG A 66 -4.14 -2.92 8.42
CA ARG A 66 -3.80 -2.23 7.17
C ARG A 66 -3.81 -0.73 7.39
N LEU A 67 -2.67 -0.09 7.11
CA LEU A 67 -2.47 1.35 7.24
C LEU A 67 -1.99 1.92 5.91
N MET A 68 -2.39 3.14 5.62
CA MET A 68 -1.89 3.93 4.49
C MET A 68 -1.57 5.32 5.02
N GLY A 69 -0.34 5.81 4.76
CA GLY A 69 -0.01 7.20 4.99
C GLY A 69 -0.80 8.06 4.01
N TRP A 70 -1.75 8.84 4.51
CA TRP A 70 -2.58 9.75 3.73
C TRP A 70 -2.55 11.12 4.38
N GLU A 71 -2.13 12.14 3.63
CA GLU A 71 -1.89 13.49 4.15
C GLU A 71 -3.18 14.18 4.62
N ASN A 72 -4.33 13.81 4.07
CA ASN A 72 -5.64 14.33 4.50
C ASN A 72 -6.36 13.38 5.48
N ALA A 73 -5.62 12.49 6.16
CA ALA A 73 -6.22 11.62 7.16
C ALA A 73 -6.67 12.44 8.37
N THR A 74 -7.98 12.57 8.54
CA THR A 74 -8.58 13.15 9.75
C THR A 74 -8.72 12.14 10.89
N HIS A 75 -8.57 10.85 10.56
CA HIS A 75 -8.61 9.73 11.50
C HIS A 75 -7.55 8.69 11.14
N PRO A 76 -7.01 7.96 12.13
CA PRO A 76 -5.89 7.02 11.94
C PRO A 76 -6.27 5.72 11.20
N ARG A 77 -7.50 5.57 10.70
CA ARG A 77 -7.99 4.35 10.06
C ARG A 77 -8.65 4.66 8.73
N LEU A 78 -8.24 3.94 7.68
CA LEU A 78 -9.00 3.87 6.44
C LEU A 78 -10.28 3.08 6.71
N ARG A 79 -11.44 3.70 6.49
CA ARG A 79 -12.72 2.97 6.53
C ARG A 79 -12.76 2.00 5.34
N HIS A 80 -12.73 0.70 5.63
CA HIS A 80 -13.01 -0.30 4.60
C HIS A 80 -14.51 -0.26 4.27
N PRO A 81 -14.94 -0.31 3.00
CA PRO A 81 -16.35 -0.33 2.59
C PRO A 81 -17.19 -1.53 3.09
N GLY A 82 -16.68 -2.33 4.05
CA GLY A 82 -17.39 -3.45 4.66
C GLY A 82 -17.20 -3.55 6.18
N ALA A 83 -16.55 -2.57 6.82
CA ALA A 83 -16.38 -2.56 8.27
C ALA A 83 -17.53 -1.86 9.01
N ASP A 84 -18.22 -0.91 8.35
CA ASP A 84 -19.37 -0.19 8.92
C ASP A 84 -20.52 -0.13 7.90
N ARG A 85 -21.61 -0.86 8.14
CA ARG A 85 -22.89 -0.67 7.44
C ARG A 85 -23.65 0.55 7.98
N GLY A 86 -22.97 1.69 8.08
CA GLY A 86 -23.55 2.93 8.56
C GLY A 86 -22.75 4.13 8.09
N ALA A 87 -23.44 5.09 7.48
CA ALA A 87 -22.93 6.42 7.09
C ALA A 87 -22.04 6.49 5.83
N TRP A 88 -22.57 6.02 4.69
CA TRP A 88 -22.38 6.77 3.45
C TRP A 88 -23.49 7.81 3.34
N HIS A 89 -23.32 8.97 3.98
CA HIS A 89 -24.19 10.11 3.71
C HIS A 89 -23.66 10.84 2.48
N ASN A 90 -24.29 10.54 1.34
CA ASN A 90 -24.12 11.28 0.10
C ASN A 90 -24.53 12.75 0.34
N HIS A 91 -23.57 13.66 0.44
CA HIS A 91 -23.83 15.07 0.21
C HIS A 91 -24.14 15.25 -1.29
N ARG A 92 -25.39 15.00 -1.65
CA ARG A 92 -25.92 15.42 -2.95
C ARG A 92 -25.85 16.93 -3.00
N HIS A 93 -25.27 17.41 -4.09
CA HIS A 93 -25.40 18.76 -4.64
C HIS A 93 -26.67 19.47 -4.17
N ARG A 94 -26.53 20.67 -3.59
CA ARG A 94 -27.56 21.69 -3.68
C ARG A 94 -27.16 22.72 -4.74
N PRO A 95 -28.10 23.13 -5.61
CA PRO A 95 -27.79 23.92 -6.79
C PRO A 95 -27.46 25.37 -6.40
N VAL A 96 -26.61 25.97 -7.23
CA VAL A 96 -26.32 27.40 -7.25
C VAL A 96 -27.62 28.14 -7.59
N HIS A 97 -28.08 29.02 -6.71
CA HIS A 97 -28.97 30.11 -7.12
C HIS A 97 -28.34 31.45 -6.76
N ARG A 98 -28.17 32.21 -7.85
CA ARG A 98 -27.70 33.58 -7.99
C ARG A 98 -28.86 34.53 -7.66
N ALA A 99 -28.58 35.58 -6.90
CA ALA A 99 -29.24 36.88 -7.00
C ALA A 99 -28.28 37.92 -6.40
#